data_AF-A0A4R1FD75-F1
#
_entry.id   AF-A0A4R1FD75-F1
#
_cell.length_a   1.000
_cell.length_b   1.000
_cell.length_c   1.000
_cell.angle_alpha   90.00
_cell.angle_beta   90.00
_cell.angle_gamma   90.00
#
_symmetry.space_group_name_H-M   'P 1'
#
loop_
_entity.id
_entity.type
_entity.pdbx_description
1 polymer ?
#
loop_
_entity_poly.entity_id
_entity_poly.type
_entity_poly.pdbx_seq_one_letter_code
_entity_poly.pdbx_strand_id
1 'polypeptide(L)'
;MKPIISMCLIALLATTSVYADISDGTENKKGPRQPDIDQVVSSLQLEDSKAQQLKMLLESHQQEMKTLREQSEQIREIHRNIREQHQKALLALLGYENLYKFEETMSEYRPMRGKR
;
A
#
# COMPACT_ATOMS: atom_id res chain seq x y z
N MET A 1 -44.19 -10.50 0.10
CA MET A 1 -42.72 -10.73 0.15
C MET A 1 -42.25 -11.25 -1.20
N LYS A 2 -41.42 -10.48 -1.90
CA LYS A 2 -40.75 -10.77 -3.18
C LYS A 2 -39.86 -9.55 -3.48
N PRO A 3 -38.83 -9.65 -4.33
CA PRO A 3 -37.76 -10.67 -4.39
C PRO A 3 -36.39 -9.95 -4.47
N ILE A 4 -35.53 -10.25 -5.44
CA ILE A 4 -34.31 -9.51 -5.88
C ILE A 4 -33.06 -9.72 -4.96
N ILE A 5 -31.83 -10.00 -5.38
CA ILE A 5 -31.11 -9.78 -6.64
C ILE A 5 -30.05 -10.89 -6.80
N SER A 6 -30.19 -11.64 -7.90
CA SER A 6 -29.10 -12.25 -8.65
C SER A 6 -28.02 -11.22 -8.97
N MET A 7 -26.77 -11.37 -8.53
CA MET A 7 -25.67 -10.59 -9.13
C MET A 7 -24.33 -11.33 -9.16
N CYS A 8 -24.05 -11.85 -10.36
CA CYS A 8 -22.78 -11.72 -11.09
C CYS A 8 -21.48 -11.97 -10.32
N LEU A 9 -21.07 -13.24 -10.34
CA LEU A 9 -19.68 -13.66 -10.24
C LEU A 9 -18.93 -13.15 -11.50
N ILE A 10 -18.29 -11.97 -11.40
CA ILE A 10 -17.46 -11.42 -12.48
C ILE A 10 -16.05 -12.01 -12.34
N ALA A 11 -15.63 -12.61 -13.44
CA ALA A 11 -14.39 -13.33 -13.65
C ALA A 11 -13.13 -12.53 -13.25
N LEU A 12 -12.25 -13.19 -12.50
CA LEU A 12 -10.84 -12.80 -12.37
C LEU A 12 -10.17 -12.95 -13.73
N LEU A 13 -9.80 -11.83 -14.35
CA LEU A 13 -8.85 -11.77 -15.46
C LEU A 13 -7.49 -11.32 -14.90
N ALA A 14 -6.53 -12.23 -15.03
CA ALA A 14 -5.11 -11.98 -14.77
C ALA A 14 -4.55 -11.02 -15.83
N THR A 15 -3.83 -9.99 -15.39
CA THR A 15 -2.86 -9.29 -16.23
C THR A 15 -1.56 -9.13 -15.46
N THR A 16 -0.56 -9.86 -15.95
CA THR A 16 0.86 -9.69 -15.68
C THR A 16 1.31 -8.32 -16.16
N SER A 17 1.91 -7.51 -15.28
CA SER A 17 2.79 -6.43 -15.72
C SER A 17 4.09 -6.54 -14.94
N VAL A 18 5.11 -7.00 -15.66
CA VAL A 18 6.52 -6.95 -15.30
C VAL A 18 7.03 -5.59 -15.74
N TYR A 19 7.43 -4.76 -14.79
CA TYR A 19 8.30 -3.59 -14.98
C TYR A 19 8.89 -3.29 -13.60
N ALA A 20 10.12 -2.87 -13.38
CA ALA A 20 11.43 -3.00 -14.00
C ALA A 20 12.38 -2.36 -12.96
N ASP A 21 13.64 -2.78 -12.99
CA ASP A 21 14.84 -2.04 -12.58
C ASP A 21 15.01 -1.50 -11.15
N ILE A 22 16.12 -1.97 -10.57
CA ILE A 22 16.76 -1.50 -9.35
C ILE A 22 17.96 -0.65 -9.78
N SER A 23 18.07 0.56 -9.25
CA SER A 23 19.34 1.25 -9.10
C SER A 23 19.43 1.82 -7.69
N ASP A 24 20.36 1.23 -6.95
CA ASP A 24 20.84 1.65 -5.64
C ASP A 24 21.69 2.94 -5.75
N GLY A 25 21.74 3.73 -4.68
CA GLY A 25 22.48 5.00 -4.65
C GLY A 25 21.93 6.02 -3.65
N THR A 26 22.63 6.11 -2.53
CA THR A 26 22.67 7.18 -1.50
C THR A 26 21.93 8.48 -1.81
N GLU A 27 20.93 8.80 -0.98
CA GLU A 27 20.59 10.15 -0.54
C GLU A 27 19.51 10.02 0.54
N ASN A 28 19.51 10.90 1.55
CA ASN A 28 18.34 11.11 2.39
C ASN A 28 17.20 11.62 1.50
N LYS A 29 16.53 10.71 0.78
CA LYS A 29 15.41 11.01 -0.08
C LYS A 29 14.28 11.43 0.85
N LYS A 30 14.22 12.74 1.17
CA LYS A 30 12.96 13.39 1.53
C LYS A 30 11.95 12.82 0.56
N GLY A 31 10.98 12.07 1.08
CA GLY A 31 9.97 11.42 0.25
C GLY A 31 9.43 12.42 -0.77
N PRO A 32 9.03 11.96 -1.96
CA PRO A 32 8.67 12.84 -3.07
C PRO A 32 7.75 13.95 -2.55
N ARG A 33 8.24 15.19 -2.59
CA ARG A 33 7.45 16.35 -2.18
C ARG A 33 6.25 16.39 -3.10
N GLN A 34 5.05 16.45 -2.52
CA GLN A 34 3.85 16.62 -3.32
C GLN A 34 4.00 17.93 -4.12
N PRO A 35 3.73 17.91 -5.42
CA PRO A 35 3.83 19.11 -6.23
C PRO A 35 2.81 20.14 -5.72
N ASP A 36 3.20 21.40 -5.73
CA ASP A 36 2.30 22.51 -5.44
C ASP A 36 1.31 22.65 -6.61
N ILE A 37 0.04 22.32 -6.37
CA ILE A 37 -1.02 22.33 -7.39
C ILE A 37 -1.18 23.73 -7.99
N ASP A 38 -1.05 24.78 -7.18
CA ASP A 38 -1.18 26.17 -7.65
C ASP A 38 -0.02 26.55 -8.55
N GLN A 39 1.19 26.08 -8.24
CA GLN A 39 2.35 26.23 -9.11
C GLN A 39 2.19 25.47 -10.44
N VAL A 40 1.64 24.25 -10.40
CA VAL A 40 1.40 23.45 -11.60
C VAL A 40 0.36 24.12 -12.50
N VAL A 41 -0.79 24.51 -11.95
CA VAL A 41 -1.87 25.12 -12.72
C VAL A 41 -1.44 26.47 -13.31
N SER A 42 -0.75 27.31 -12.54
CA SER A 42 -0.25 28.60 -13.03
C SER A 42 0.82 28.46 -14.12
N SER A 43 1.66 27.41 -14.07
CA SER A 43 2.68 27.16 -15.09
C SER A 43 2.11 26.82 -16.47
N LEU A 44 0.88 26.31 -16.54
CA LEU A 44 0.26 25.82 -17.77
C LEU A 44 -0.41 26.93 -18.60
N GLN A 45 -0.44 28.18 -18.10
CA GLN A 45 -1.00 29.36 -18.78
C GLN A 45 -2.38 29.09 -19.43
N LEU A 46 -3.23 28.34 -18.73
CA LEU A 46 -4.55 27.97 -19.20
C LEU A 46 -5.53 29.13 -19.04
N GLU A 47 -6.58 29.11 -19.84
CA GLU A 47 -7.77 29.95 -19.63
C GLU A 47 -8.37 29.69 -18.23
N ASP A 48 -8.81 30.74 -17.54
CA ASP A 48 -9.24 30.70 -16.12
C ASP A 48 -10.24 29.57 -15.82
N SER A 49 -11.19 29.33 -16.73
CA SER A 49 -12.18 28.26 -16.62
C SER A 49 -11.55 26.86 -16.61
N LYS A 50 -10.55 26.62 -17.46
CA LYS A 50 -9.82 25.35 -17.57
C LYS A 50 -8.82 25.19 -16.42
N ALA A 51 -8.17 26.28 -16.01
CA ALA A 51 -7.29 26.31 -14.86
C ALA A 51 -8.03 25.90 -13.58
N GLN A 52 -9.24 26.44 -13.37
CA GLN A 52 -10.08 26.10 -12.22
C GLN A 52 -10.54 24.64 -12.26
N GLN A 53 -10.95 24.11 -13.42
CA GLN A 53 -11.31 22.71 -13.56
C GLN A 53 -10.14 21.76 -13.26
N LEU A 54 -8.94 22.10 -13.76
CA LEU A 54 -7.74 21.32 -13.52
C LEU A 54 -7.35 21.32 -12.03
N LYS A 55 -7.43 22.48 -11.37
CA LYS A 55 -7.16 22.61 -9.94
C LYS A 55 -8.08 21.69 -9.13
N MET A 56 -9.39 21.75 -9.35
CA MET A 56 -10.35 20.89 -8.65
C MET A 56 -10.08 19.39 -8.88
N LEU A 57 -9.73 19.01 -10.12
CA LEU A 57 -9.42 17.62 -10.44
C LEU A 57 -8.17 17.12 -9.69
N LEU A 58 -7.11 17.92 -9.66
CA LEU A 58 -5.87 17.57 -8.98
C LEU A 58 -6.04 17.50 -7.45
N GLU A 59 -6.81 18.42 -6.88
CA GLU A 59 -7.15 18.41 -5.44
C GLU A 59 -7.95 17.17 -5.06
N SER A 60 -8.97 16.81 -5.86
CA SER A 60 -9.76 15.58 -5.64
C SER A 60 -8.87 14.34 -5.66
N HIS A 61 -8.02 14.23 -6.67
CA HIS A 61 -7.09 13.10 -6.80
C HIS A 61 -6.09 13.03 -5.63
N GLN A 62 -5.56 14.17 -5.17
CA GLN A 62 -4.66 14.20 -4.01
C GLN A 62 -5.37 13.71 -2.74
N GLN A 63 -6.63 14.09 -2.54
CA GLN A 63 -7.43 13.68 -1.41
C GLN A 63 -7.76 12.17 -1.44
N GLU A 64 -8.08 11.63 -2.61
CA GLU A 64 -8.27 10.19 -2.81
C GLU A 64 -6.99 9.42 -2.47
N MET A 65 -5.84 9.87 -2.98
CA MET A 65 -4.55 9.24 -2.69
C MET A 65 -4.16 9.32 -1.22
N LYS A 66 -4.49 10.41 -0.52
CA LYS A 66 -4.30 10.53 0.92
C LYS A 66 -5.13 9.51 1.67
N THR A 67 -6.41 9.38 1.31
CA THR A 67 -7.34 8.42 1.94
C THR A 67 -6.86 6.98 1.75
N LEU A 68 -6.40 6.62 0.55
CA LEU A 68 -5.85 5.28 0.27
C LEU A 68 -4.58 4.99 1.10
N ARG A 69 -3.72 5.99 1.30
CA ARG A 69 -2.53 5.83 2.15
C ARG A 69 -2.91 5.59 3.60
N GLU A 70 -3.84 6.37 4.15
CA GLU A 70 -4.33 6.20 5.51
C GLU A 70 -4.94 4.81 5.72
N GLN A 71 -5.75 4.32 4.76
CA GLN A 71 -6.27 2.95 4.78
C GLN A 71 -5.14 1.91 4.73
N SER A 72 -4.12 2.13 3.90
CA SER A 72 -2.95 1.24 3.85
C SER A 72 -2.20 1.19 5.18
N GLU A 73 -2.04 2.33 5.86
CA GLU A 73 -1.41 2.42 7.17
C GLU A 73 -2.21 1.67 8.24
N GLN A 74 -3.54 1.82 8.24
CA GLN A 74 -4.43 1.05 9.11
C GLN A 74 -4.30 -0.46 8.87
N ILE A 75 -4.27 -0.90 7.60
CA ILE A 75 -4.07 -2.32 7.26
C ILE A 75 -2.70 -2.83 7.76
N ARG A 76 -1.64 -2.02 7.64
CA ARG A 76 -0.31 -2.37 8.17
C ARG A 76 -0.34 -2.55 9.68
N GLU A 77 -1.06 -1.70 10.39
CA GLU A 77 -1.23 -1.79 11.85
C GLU A 77 -2.03 -3.04 12.25
N ILE A 78 -3.13 -3.33 11.56
CA ILE A 78 -3.91 -4.56 11.77
C ILE A 78 -3.02 -5.80 11.56
N HIS A 79 -2.27 -5.85 10.46
CA HIS A 79 -1.35 -6.95 10.21
C HIS A 79 -0.26 -7.08 11.27
N ARG A 80 0.23 -5.96 11.83
CA ARG A 80 1.19 -5.97 12.94
C ARG A 80 0.57 -6.59 14.18
N ASN A 81 -0.64 -6.16 14.56
CA ASN A 81 -1.34 -6.68 15.73
C ASN A 81 -1.60 -8.19 15.62
N ILE A 82 -2.04 -8.67 14.46
CA ILE A 82 -2.25 -10.10 14.20
C ILE A 82 -0.94 -10.88 14.39
N ARG A 83 0.18 -10.38 13.86
CA ARG A 83 1.49 -11.03 14.05
C ARG A 83 1.91 -11.09 15.51
N GLU A 84 1.72 -9.99 16.26
CA GLU A 84 2.06 -9.94 17.69
C GLU A 84 1.19 -10.90 18.51
N GLN A 85 -0.11 -10.98 18.22
CA GLN A 85 -1.01 -11.95 18.85
C GLN A 85 -0.62 -13.39 18.54
N HIS A 86 -0.33 -13.68 17.27
CA HIS A 86 0.12 -15.01 16.84
C HIS A 86 1.43 -15.42 17.53
N GLN A 87 2.40 -14.51 17.63
CA GLN A 87 3.66 -14.77 18.34
C GLN A 87 3.44 -15.09 19.82
N LYS A 88 2.54 -14.37 20.51
CA LYS A 88 2.18 -14.65 21.90
C LYS A 88 1.53 -16.03 22.04
N ALA A 89 0.64 -16.41 21.12
CA ALA A 89 0.01 -17.71 21.12
C ALA A 89 1.02 -18.85 20.90
N LEU A 90 1.96 -18.68 19.97
CA LEU A 90 3.04 -19.64 19.75
C LEU A 90 3.93 -19.78 20.99
N LEU A 91 4.29 -18.67 21.63
CA LEU A 91 5.11 -18.68 22.84
C LEU A 91 4.41 -19.42 23.98
N ALA A 92 3.11 -19.19 24.18
CA ALA A 92 2.33 -19.87 25.21
C ALA A 92 2.21 -21.38 24.97
N LEU A 93 2.16 -21.81 23.70
CA LEU A 93 2.01 -23.22 23.33
C LEU A 93 3.34 -23.99 23.35
N LEU A 94 4.39 -23.40 22.77
CA LEU A 94 5.65 -24.08 22.51
C LEU A 94 6.66 -23.88 23.66
N GLY A 95 6.51 -22.81 24.44
CA GLY A 95 7.56 -22.33 25.33
C GLY A 95 8.75 -21.75 24.56
N TYR A 96 9.68 -21.10 25.27
CA TYR A 96 10.78 -20.36 24.64
C TYR A 96 11.71 -21.26 23.81
N GLU A 97 12.06 -22.44 24.30
CA GLU A 97 13.04 -23.32 23.65
C GLU A 97 12.54 -23.90 22.33
N ASN A 98 11.27 -24.32 22.27
CA ASN A 98 10.70 -24.87 21.04
C ASN A 98 10.27 -23.76 20.07
N LEU A 99 9.95 -22.55 20.57
CA LEU A 99 9.67 -21.40 19.72
C LEU A 99 10.90 -21.01 18.90
N TYR A 100 12.11 -21.03 19.49
CA TYR A 100 13.34 -20.73 18.75
C TYR A 100 13.56 -21.70 17.59
N LYS A 101 13.43 -23.01 17.83
CA LYS A 101 13.56 -24.04 16.78
C LYS A 101 12.49 -23.89 15.70
N PHE A 102 11.27 -23.54 16.09
CA PHE A 102 10.19 -23.25 15.15
C PHE A 102 10.51 -22.03 14.28
N GLU A 103 10.96 -20.91 14.88
CA GLU A 103 11.31 -19.70 14.12
C GLU A 103 12.50 -19.92 13.19
N GLU A 104 13.50 -20.69 13.63
CA GLU A 104 14.65 -21.11 12.82
C GLU A 104 14.20 -21.94 11.60
N THR A 105 13.39 -22.98 11.83
CA THR A 105 12.82 -23.80 10.75
C THR A 105 11.98 -22.95 9.78
N MET A 106 11.14 -22.05 10.30
CA MET A 106 10.31 -21.18 9.48
C MET A 106 11.11 -20.13 8.72
N SER A 107 12.33 -19.80 9.17
CA SER A 107 13.19 -18.83 8.49
C SER A 107 13.67 -19.30 7.13
N GLU A 108 13.83 -20.62 6.94
CA GLU A 108 14.22 -21.25 5.67
C GLU A 108 13.15 -21.07 4.57
N TYR A 109 11.89 -21.01 4.97
CA TYR A 109 10.75 -20.81 4.07
C TYR A 109 10.40 -19.34 3.86
N ARG A 110 11.06 -18.41 4.56
CA ARG A 110 10.81 -16.98 4.31
C ARG A 110 11.39 -16.66 2.94
N PRO A 111 10.62 -16.00 2.05
CA PRO A 111 11.18 -15.54 0.80
C PRO A 111 12.38 -14.66 1.14
N MET A 112 13.55 -14.98 0.56
CA MET A 112 14.72 -14.14 0.65
C MET A 112 14.24 -12.73 0.28
N ARG A 113 14.20 -11.84 1.27
CA ARG A 113 14.04 -10.42 1.00
C ARG A 113 15.32 -10.06 0.27
N GLY A 114 15.26 -10.08 -1.05
CA GLY A 114 16.37 -9.63 -1.89
C GLY A 114 16.88 -8.34 -1.27
N LYS A 115 18.18 -8.30 -0.96
CA LYS A 115 18.84 -7.05 -0.66
C LYS A 115 18.51 -6.16 -1.85
N ARG A 116 17.74 -5.10 -1.57
CA ARG A 116 17.49 -4.04 -2.53
C ARG A 116 18.80 -3.53 -3.07
#